data_AF-A0A1B7P4T7-F1
#
_entry.id   AF-A0A1B7P4T7-F1
#
_cell.length_a   1.000
_cell.length_b   1.000
_cell.length_c   1.000
_cell.angle_alpha   90.00
_cell.angle_beta   90.00
_cell.angle_gamma   90.00
#
_symmetry.space_group_name_H-M   'P 1'
#
loop_
_entity.id
_entity.type
_entity.pdbx_description
1 polymer ?
#
loop_
_entity_poly.entity_id
_entity_poly.type
_entity_poly.pdbx_seq_one_letter_code
_entity_poly.pdbx_strand_id
1 'polypeptide(L)'
;MNVTLPSNKQTAALTKYSELSMMFEDDEIKEICTTCQPAGVTINLGISERIASGFTPFKSQVTIDSDGTILSAHRKLQPTYSERFVWGQ
;
A
#
# COMPACT_ATOMS: atom_id res chain seq x y z
N MET A 1 -27.60 -12.94 -28.23
CA MET A 1 -26.96 -11.61 -28.09
C MET A 1 -25.61 -11.82 -27.41
N ASN A 2 -24.51 -11.75 -28.15
CA ASN A 2 -23.18 -11.72 -27.56
C ASN A 2 -22.83 -10.27 -27.25
N VAL A 3 -22.96 -9.88 -25.98
CA VAL A 3 -22.45 -8.60 -25.50
C VAL A 3 -20.94 -8.78 -25.33
N THR A 4 -20.16 -8.29 -26.28
CA THR A 4 -18.71 -8.14 -26.10
C THR A 4 -18.49 -7.01 -25.11
N LEU A 5 -18.25 -7.35 -23.85
CA LEU A 5 -17.86 -6.37 -22.83
C LEU A 5 -16.51 -5.73 -23.26
N PRO A 6 -16.31 -4.42 -23.09
CA PRO A 6 -15.04 -3.77 -23.38
C PRO A 6 -13.91 -4.43 -22.58
N SER A 7 -12.68 -4.46 -23.12
CA SER A 7 -11.54 -5.06 -22.43
C SER A 7 -11.41 -4.45 -21.03
N ASN A 8 -11.51 -5.26 -19.98
CA ASN A 8 -11.48 -4.78 -18.60
C ASN A 8 -10.04 -4.47 -18.14
N LYS A 9 -9.31 -3.64 -18.90
CA LYS A 9 -7.95 -3.19 -18.56
C LYS A 9 -7.84 -2.70 -17.12
N GLN A 10 -8.91 -2.09 -16.61
CA GLN A 10 -9.03 -1.70 -15.21
C GLN A 10 -8.95 -2.89 -14.24
N THR A 11 -9.66 -3.98 -14.48
CA THR A 11 -9.61 -5.17 -13.62
C THR A 11 -8.19 -5.75 -13.60
N ALA A 12 -7.57 -5.94 -14.77
CA ALA A 12 -6.20 -6.44 -14.84
C ALA A 12 -5.21 -5.51 -14.12
N ALA A 13 -5.36 -4.20 -14.28
CA ALA A 13 -4.54 -3.21 -13.57
C ALA A 13 -4.76 -3.24 -12.05
N LEU A 14 -6.00 -3.38 -11.58
CA LEU A 14 -6.33 -3.45 -10.16
C LEU A 14 -5.83 -4.74 -9.51
N THR A 15 -5.93 -5.88 -10.21
CA THR A 15 -5.31 -7.13 -9.76
C THR A 15 -3.81 -6.95 -9.60
N LYS A 16 -3.13 -6.40 -10.62
CA LYS A 16 -1.68 -6.18 -10.54
C LYS A 16 -1.30 -5.19 -9.44
N TYR A 17 -2.09 -4.13 -9.28
CA TYR A 17 -1.89 -3.13 -8.22
C TYR A 17 -2.07 -3.74 -6.82
N SER A 18 -3.06 -4.61 -6.64
CA SER A 18 -3.27 -5.32 -5.37
C SER A 18 -2.10 -6.28 -5.08
N GLU A 19 -1.64 -7.06 -6.06
CA GLU A 19 -0.48 -7.95 -5.91
C GLU A 19 0.80 -7.20 -5.49
N LEU A 20 1.00 -5.99 -6.03
CA LEU A 20 2.15 -5.12 -5.71
C LEU A 20 1.93 -4.24 -4.47
N SER A 21 0.76 -4.31 -3.82
CA SER A 21 0.55 -3.62 -2.55
C SER A 21 1.32 -4.33 -1.45
N MET A 22 2.02 -3.53 -0.66
CA MET A 22 3.01 -3.97 0.32
C MET A 22 2.37 -4.63 1.54
N MET A 23 3.02 -5.62 2.10
CA MET A 23 2.73 -6.21 3.39
C MET A 23 3.85 -5.80 4.36
N PHE A 24 3.55 -5.63 5.64
CA PHE A 24 4.59 -5.22 6.61
C PHE A 24 5.64 -6.30 6.86
N GLU A 25 5.35 -7.53 6.45
CA GLU A 25 6.24 -8.67 6.49
C GLU A 25 7.22 -8.70 5.29
N ASP A 26 6.99 -7.88 4.26
CA ASP A 26 7.80 -7.82 3.05
C ASP A 26 9.22 -7.30 3.35
N ASP A 27 10.18 -7.64 2.49
CA ASP A 27 11.58 -7.25 2.70
C ASP A 27 11.81 -5.79 2.31
N GLU A 28 11.00 -5.23 1.40
CA GLU A 28 11.08 -3.85 0.95
C GLU A 28 10.92 -2.85 2.11
N ILE A 29 9.96 -3.07 3.03
CA ILE A 29 9.80 -2.18 4.19
C ILE A 29 10.94 -2.34 5.19
N LYS A 30 11.49 -3.56 5.34
CA LYS A 30 12.65 -3.80 6.21
C LYS A 30 13.87 -3.07 5.67
N GLU A 31 14.09 -3.06 4.36
CA GLU A 31 15.18 -2.33 3.71
C GLU A 31 15.05 -0.81 3.89
N ILE A 32 13.83 -0.29 3.83
CA ILE A 32 13.56 1.11 4.15
C ILE A 32 13.93 1.41 5.62
N CYS A 33 13.51 0.57 6.56
CA CYS A 33 13.86 0.72 7.97
C CYS A 33 15.37 0.67 8.21
N THR A 34 16.09 -0.29 7.62
CA THR A 34 17.55 -0.41 7.79
C THR A 34 18.32 0.74 7.15
N THR A 35 17.75 1.39 6.13
CA THR A 35 18.35 2.57 5.49
C THR A 35 18.22 3.84 6.35
N CYS A 36 17.20 3.93 7.20
CA CYS A 36 16.99 5.10 8.06
C CYS A 36 18.14 5.28 9.07
N GLN A 37 18.66 4.18 9.63
CA GLN A 37 19.75 4.18 10.63
C GLN A 37 21.03 4.89 10.19
N PRO A 38 21.72 4.46 9.11
CA PRO A 38 22.95 5.11 8.66
C PRO A 38 22.70 6.51 8.11
N ALA A 39 21.50 6.79 7.60
CA ALA A 39 21.12 8.12 7.12
C ALA A 39 20.76 9.09 8.26
N GLY A 40 20.39 8.59 9.44
CA GLY A 40 19.95 9.39 10.58
C GLY A 40 18.67 10.17 10.30
N VAL A 41 17.77 9.64 9.47
CA VAL A 41 16.56 10.34 9.01
C VAL A 41 15.28 9.65 9.47
N THR A 42 14.37 10.43 10.04
CA THR A 42 12.98 10.03 10.25
C THR A 42 12.22 10.23 8.94
N ILE A 43 11.44 9.24 8.51
CA ILE A 43 10.64 9.32 7.28
C ILE A 43 9.15 9.16 7.57
N ASN A 44 8.35 9.85 6.74
CA ASN A 44 6.91 9.73 6.71
C ASN A 44 6.48 9.32 5.30
N LEU A 45 6.12 8.05 5.12
CA LEU A 45 5.96 7.40 3.82
C LEU A 45 4.51 6.99 3.55
N GLY A 46 3.98 7.41 2.40
CA GLY A 46 2.69 6.93 1.92
C GLY A 46 2.83 5.61 1.14
N ILE A 47 2.07 4.59 1.52
CA ILE A 47 2.12 3.25 0.92
C ILE A 47 0.74 2.77 0.45
N SER A 48 0.74 1.91 -0.57
CA SER A 48 -0.37 0.97 -0.78
C SER A 48 -0.07 -0.27 0.04
N GLU A 49 -0.87 -0.56 1.05
CA GLU A 49 -0.69 -1.75 1.87
C GLU A 49 -1.78 -2.79 1.59
N ARG A 50 -1.52 -4.06 1.87
CA ARG A 50 -2.54 -5.10 2.01
C ARG A 50 -2.21 -6.00 3.19
N ILE A 51 -3.21 -6.70 3.70
CA ILE A 51 -3.01 -7.73 4.72
C ILE A 51 -2.68 -9.07 4.04
N ALA A 52 -1.79 -9.88 4.61
CA ALA A 52 -1.36 -11.14 4.02
C ALA A 52 -2.52 -12.11 3.72
N SER A 53 -3.56 -12.10 4.55
CA SER A 53 -4.74 -12.96 4.43
C SER A 53 -5.85 -12.38 3.52
N GLY A 54 -5.63 -11.22 2.89
CA GLY A 54 -6.67 -10.50 2.16
C GLY A 54 -6.18 -9.87 0.85
N PHE A 55 -7.13 -9.57 -0.03
CA PHE A 55 -6.87 -8.95 -1.34
C PHE A 55 -7.25 -7.46 -1.40
N THR A 56 -7.80 -6.91 -0.32
CA THR A 56 -8.21 -5.51 -0.24
C THR A 56 -6.99 -4.65 0.08
N PRO A 57 -6.56 -3.75 -0.83
CA PRO A 57 -5.52 -2.81 -0.51
C PRO A 57 -6.09 -1.62 0.28
N PHE A 58 -5.25 -0.99 1.08
CA PHE A 58 -5.51 0.25 1.80
C PHE A 58 -4.47 1.28 1.42
N LYS A 59 -4.78 2.56 1.64
CA LYS A 59 -3.76 3.61 1.67
C LYS A 59 -3.37 3.90 3.10
N SER A 60 -2.08 3.82 3.36
CA SER A 60 -1.53 4.08 4.68
C SER A 60 -0.41 5.09 4.64
N GLN A 61 -0.25 5.77 5.75
CA GLN A 61 0.88 6.61 6.06
C GLN A 61 1.68 5.91 7.17
N VAL A 62 2.96 5.64 6.92
CA VAL A 62 3.88 4.97 7.85
C VAL A 62 4.95 5.95 8.30
N THR A 63 5.16 6.03 9.61
CA THR A 63 6.25 6.83 10.18
C THR A 63 7.33 5.89 10.68
N ILE A 64 8.57 6.12 10.25
CA ILE A 64 9.75 5.33 10.61
C ILE A 64 10.76 6.31 11.20
N ASP A 65 11.24 6.01 12.40
CA ASP A 65 12.22 6.86 13.07
C ASP A 65 13.62 6.73 12.44
N SER A 66 14.50 7.66 12.81
CA SER A 66 15.91 7.68 12.42
C SER A 66 16.70 6.43 12.82
N ASP A 67 16.21 5.65 13.79
CA ASP A 67 16.80 4.36 14.16
C ASP A 67 16.18 3.17 13.43
N GLY A 68 15.30 3.39 12.44
CA GLY A 68 14.62 2.35 11.69
C GLY A 68 13.38 1.76 12.38
N THR A 69 13.00 2.25 13.56
CA THR A 69 11.78 1.79 14.25
C THR A 69 10.53 2.31 13.55
N ILE A 70 9.60 1.42 13.19
CA ILE A 70 8.26 1.82 12.74
C ILE A 70 7.50 2.38 13.95
N LEU A 71 7.23 3.68 13.96
CA LEU A 71 6.51 4.35 15.04
C LEU A 71 4.99 4.23 14.88
N SER A 72 4.50 4.30 13.63
CA SER A 72 3.07 4.24 13.35
C SER A 72 2.76 3.82 11.92
N ALA A 73 1.58 3.24 11.73
CA ALA A 73 0.97 2.98 10.44
C ALA A 73 -0.53 3.31 10.52
N HIS A 74 -0.97 4.35 9.79
CA HIS A 74 -2.35 4.83 9.82
C HIS A 74 -2.99 4.76 8.45
N ARG A 75 -4.16 4.12 8.37
CA ARG A 75 -4.97 4.06 7.15
C ARG A 75 -5.73 5.35 6.92
N LYS A 76 -5.90 5.72 5.64
CA LYS A 76 -6.82 6.77 5.22
C LYS A 76 -8.24 6.36 5.63
N LEU A 77 -8.85 7.15 6.53
CA LEU A 77 -10.17 6.85 7.11
C LEU A 77 -11.31 6.80 6.09
N GLN A 78 -11.18 7.53 4.98
CA GLN A 78 -12.22 7.61 3.96
C GLN A 78 -11.60 7.85 2.57
N PRO A 79 -11.56 6.83 1.69
CA PRO A 79 -11.22 7.02 0.29
C PRO A 79 -12.22 7.96 -0.41
N THR A 80 -11.71 8.80 -1.28
CA THR A 80 -12.46 9.86 -1.97
C THR A 80 -12.74 9.51 -3.42
N TYR A 81 -13.97 9.78 -3.86
CA TYR A 81 -14.41 9.58 -5.24
C TYR A 81 -14.04 8.19 -5.80
N SER A 82 -13.23 8.13 -6.86
CA SER A 82 -12.83 6.91 -7.55
C SER A 82 -11.91 6.01 -6.74
N GLU A 83 -11.26 6.53 -5.69
CA GLU A 83 -10.41 5.73 -4.79
C GLU A 83 -11.22 4.64 -4.08
N ARG A 84 -12.53 4.84 -3.88
CA ARG A 84 -13.45 3.86 -3.27
C ARG A 84 -13.60 2.57 -4.09
N PHE A 85 -13.22 2.59 -5.37
CA PHE A 85 -13.19 1.38 -6.18
C PHE A 85 -11.89 0.58 -6.03
N VAL A 86 -10.91 1.11 -5.29
CA VAL A 86 -9.57 0.54 -5.16
C VAL A 86 -9.27 0.21 -3.70
N TRP A 87 -9.44 1.16 -2.79
CA TRP A 87 -9.02 1.01 -1.39
C TRP A 87 -10.18 0.71 -0.45
N GLY A 88 -9.90 -0.13 0.54
CA GLY A 88 -10.78 -0.35 1.67
C GLY A 88 -10.88 0.88 2.57
N GLN A 89 -11.91 0.86 3.41
CA GLN A 89 -12.10 1.80 4.51
C GLN A 89 -11.63 1.15 5.82
#